data_AF-A0A191UTT0-F1
#
_entry.id   AF-A0A191UTT0-F1
#
_cell.length_a   1.000
_cell.length_b   1.000
_cell.length_c   1.000
_cell.angle_alpha   90.00
_cell.angle_beta   90.00
_cell.angle_gamma   90.00
#
_symmetry.space_group_name_H-M   'P 1'
#
loop_
_entity.id
_entity.type
_entity.pdbx_description
1 polymer ?
#
loop_
_entity_poly.entity_id
_entity_poly.type
_entity_poly.pdbx_seq_one_letter_code
_entity_poly.pdbx_strand_id
1 'polypeptide(L)'
;MLLAVVMATACLGLPATTTAAAAAPAAPPATAASTAAREAAAACAPLKPGASATAVDAVEVACRYVGWSYAWGGGHAQGLPGPSQGMIDPTDPRSYGDPKLWSFDCIGLVRWAWYKATRQDIVSERTTQSTWQNPGYAHTKFTKEQGEAPLLPGDILYFGTGITHVALYLGDGKVVEAPNSGDVVRVADARWDRYQGAFRPHTAGVFPVWEYDGLGQHVKTWGQPNLRENSHTGSPVKWQNGNGISVAVRALCQRVGERVTVDGMVNNVWTYLPDYRSWVSNLFLQGPAVIPGVPSCGQYAAIGGTLDGADSNTSCGDGTEPNSAGAWTAKSTTVWGRTVELRYNGTTACAWGRIIGGTVGDEIWVDRSSDGGQTWEPMLGYTTVTSGGDAYTTQWNDNGLVMRACGTNGKGGTIACTGWY
;
A
#
# COMPACT_ATOMS: atom_id res chain seq x y z
N MET A 1 78.77 -53.90 -6.49
CA MET A 1 79.69 -52.76 -6.59
C MET A 1 79.00 -51.68 -7.41
N LEU A 2 78.89 -50.46 -6.87
CA LEU A 2 78.47 -49.20 -7.51
C LEU A 2 77.05 -49.14 -8.11
N LEU A 3 76.34 -48.01 -8.12
CA LEU A 3 76.34 -46.77 -7.34
C LEU A 3 75.03 -46.08 -7.73
N ALA A 4 74.44 -45.33 -6.79
CA ALA A 4 73.17 -44.63 -6.91
C ALA A 4 73.16 -43.55 -8.01
N VAL A 5 72.00 -43.39 -8.67
CA VAL A 5 71.51 -42.10 -9.17
C VAL A 5 70.00 -42.05 -8.93
N VAL A 6 69.58 -41.19 -8.00
CA VAL A 6 68.18 -40.82 -7.77
C VAL A 6 67.91 -39.56 -8.61
N MET A 7 67.00 -39.65 -9.58
CA MET A 7 66.43 -38.48 -10.24
C MET A 7 65.14 -38.10 -9.52
N ALA A 8 65.15 -36.92 -8.90
CA ALA A 8 63.97 -36.28 -8.33
C ALA A 8 63.21 -35.55 -9.44
N THR A 9 62.00 -36.01 -9.75
CA THR A 9 61.06 -35.30 -10.62
C THR A 9 60.29 -34.29 -9.76
N ALA A 10 60.55 -33.00 -9.97
CA ALA A 10 59.81 -31.93 -9.31
C ALA A 10 58.41 -31.79 -9.94
N CYS A 11 57.36 -32.21 -9.23
CA CYS A 11 56.00 -31.80 -9.49
C CYS A 11 55.78 -30.41 -8.88
N LEU A 12 55.56 -29.42 -9.76
CA LEU A 12 55.11 -28.07 -9.38
C LEU A 12 53.75 -28.17 -8.69
N GLY A 13 53.74 -27.98 -7.37
CA GLY A 13 52.52 -27.78 -6.59
C GLY A 13 51.95 -26.39 -6.84
N LEU A 14 50.73 -26.34 -7.38
CA LEU A 14 49.89 -25.14 -7.34
C LEU A 14 49.52 -24.86 -5.87
N PRO A 15 49.53 -23.59 -5.41
CA PRO A 15 49.09 -23.27 -4.06
C PRO A 15 47.57 -23.45 -3.98
N ALA A 16 47.13 -24.31 -3.05
CA ALA A 16 45.75 -24.35 -2.62
C ALA A 16 45.43 -23.03 -1.90
N THR A 17 44.82 -22.09 -2.60
CA THR A 17 44.19 -20.92 -1.97
C THR A 17 42.95 -21.43 -1.22
N THR A 18 43.09 -21.59 0.09
CA THR A 18 41.94 -21.66 0.99
C THR A 18 41.17 -20.35 0.88
N THR A 19 40.09 -20.34 0.11
CA THR A 19 39.08 -19.29 0.21
C THR A 19 38.40 -19.45 1.57
N ALA A 20 38.84 -18.64 2.54
CA ALA A 20 38.06 -18.39 3.73
C ALA A 20 36.70 -17.86 3.26
N ALA A 21 35.65 -18.64 3.45
CA ALA A 21 34.28 -18.18 3.26
C ALA A 21 34.09 -16.98 4.18
N ALA A 22 34.03 -15.78 3.60
CA ALA A 22 33.63 -14.59 4.34
C ALA A 22 32.20 -14.85 4.83
N ALA A 23 32.07 -15.03 6.14
CA ALA A 23 30.78 -15.12 6.79
C ALA A 23 29.98 -13.87 6.40
N ALA A 24 28.81 -14.07 5.80
CA ALA A 24 27.86 -13.00 5.53
C ALA A 24 27.62 -12.24 6.85
N PRO A 25 27.61 -10.89 6.84
CA PRO A 25 27.28 -10.14 8.04
C PRO A 25 25.88 -10.56 8.49
N ALA A 26 25.80 -11.06 9.73
CA ALA A 26 24.53 -11.37 10.36
C ALA A 26 23.60 -10.15 10.25
N ALA A 27 22.38 -10.38 9.78
CA ALA A 27 21.35 -9.35 9.79
C ALA A 27 21.24 -8.77 11.21
N PRO A 28 21.21 -7.44 11.38
CA PRO A 28 21.06 -6.86 12.70
C PRO A 28 19.72 -7.35 13.30
N PRO A 29 19.69 -7.72 14.59
CA PRO A 29 18.47 -8.11 15.25
C PRO A 29 17.46 -6.95 15.20
N ALA A 30 16.20 -7.27 14.95
CA ALA A 30 15.08 -6.33 15.07
C ALA A 30 14.88 -5.94 16.55
N THR A 31 15.77 -5.10 17.08
CA THR A 31 15.73 -4.62 18.46
C THR A 31 15.89 -3.11 18.46
N ALA A 32 14.76 -2.40 18.31
CA ALA A 32 14.48 -1.09 18.93
C ALA A 32 13.19 -0.46 18.33
N ALA A 33 12.04 -1.13 18.43
CA ALA A 33 10.84 -0.35 18.71
C ALA A 33 11.05 0.23 20.13
N SER A 34 11.02 1.55 20.30
CA SER A 34 11.34 2.18 21.58
C SER A 34 10.46 1.60 22.70
N THR A 35 11.03 1.40 23.88
CA THR A 35 10.30 0.91 25.06
C THR A 35 9.04 1.74 25.33
N ALA A 36 9.10 3.05 25.04
CA ALA A 36 7.98 3.98 25.11
C ALA A 36 6.86 3.70 24.10
N ALA A 37 7.19 3.32 22.86
CA ALA A 37 6.17 2.90 21.89
C ALA A 37 5.50 1.58 22.32
N ARG A 38 6.26 0.69 22.97
CA ARG A 38 5.77 -0.58 23.53
C ARG A 38 4.88 -0.37 24.76
N GLU A 39 5.23 0.56 25.66
CA GLU A 39 4.40 0.96 26.81
C GLU A 39 3.14 1.71 26.39
N ALA A 40 3.23 2.61 25.40
CA ALA A 40 2.07 3.30 24.85
C ALA A 40 1.09 2.35 24.14
N ALA A 41 1.60 1.33 23.44
CA ALA A 41 0.77 0.24 22.91
C ALA A 41 0.17 -0.63 24.03
N ALA A 42 0.90 -0.87 25.12
CA ALA A 42 0.39 -1.62 26.28
C ALA A 42 -0.71 -0.86 27.06
N ALA A 43 -0.75 0.47 26.96
CA ALA A 43 -1.82 1.31 27.51
C ALA A 43 -3.06 1.39 26.60
N CYS A 44 -2.98 0.90 25.36
CA CYS A 44 -4.08 0.90 24.42
C CYS A 44 -4.85 -0.43 24.49
N ALA A 45 -5.98 -0.41 25.19
CA ALA A 45 -6.87 -1.56 25.38
C ALA A 45 -8.30 -1.09 25.67
N PRO A 46 -9.30 -1.99 25.68
CA PRO A 46 -10.59 -1.69 26.28
C PRO A 46 -10.45 -1.53 27.80
N LEU A 47 -10.64 -0.31 28.30
CA LEU A 47 -10.44 0.10 29.69
C LEU A 47 -11.71 0.03 30.54
N LYS A 48 -12.89 -0.10 29.91
CA LYS A 48 -14.18 -0.17 30.61
C LYS A 48 -14.96 -1.45 30.25
N PRO A 49 -15.54 -2.19 31.21
CA PRO A 49 -16.33 -3.37 30.90
C PRO A 49 -17.67 -3.02 30.23
N GLY A 50 -18.28 -4.00 29.57
CA GLY A 50 -19.63 -3.90 28.99
C GLY A 50 -19.67 -3.69 27.47
N ALA A 51 -18.53 -3.47 26.81
CA ALA A 51 -18.43 -3.46 25.35
C ALA A 51 -18.79 -4.84 24.76
N SER A 52 -19.30 -4.85 23.53
CA SER A 52 -19.49 -6.09 22.77
C SER A 52 -18.13 -6.67 22.35
N ALA A 53 -18.07 -7.98 22.07
CA ALA A 53 -16.85 -8.62 21.58
C ALA A 53 -16.33 -7.95 20.29
N THR A 54 -17.22 -7.59 19.36
CA THR A 54 -16.85 -6.90 18.12
C THR A 54 -16.27 -5.50 18.39
N ALA A 55 -16.78 -4.78 19.40
CA ALA A 55 -16.26 -3.48 19.77
C ALA A 55 -14.87 -3.58 20.45
N VAL A 56 -14.67 -4.62 21.26
CA VAL A 56 -13.35 -5.00 21.81
C VAL A 56 -12.36 -5.27 20.68
N ASP A 57 -12.74 -6.09 19.69
CA ASP A 57 -11.88 -6.38 18.53
C ASP A 57 -11.51 -5.11 17.74
N ALA A 58 -12.46 -4.19 17.54
CA ALA A 58 -12.19 -2.93 16.85
C ALA A 58 -11.15 -2.08 17.62
N VAL A 59 -11.27 -2.00 18.94
CA VAL A 59 -10.29 -1.32 19.80
C VAL A 59 -8.92 -1.97 19.68
N GLU A 60 -8.84 -3.30 19.80
CA GLU A 60 -7.57 -4.03 19.67
C GLU A 60 -6.91 -3.84 18.31
N VAL A 61 -7.70 -3.78 17.23
CA VAL A 61 -7.19 -3.46 15.89
C VAL A 61 -6.59 -2.07 15.86
N ALA A 62 -7.32 -1.04 16.30
CA ALA A 62 -6.83 0.33 16.29
C ALA A 62 -5.54 0.49 17.11
N CYS A 63 -5.46 -0.18 18.26
CA CYS A 63 -4.32 -0.12 19.17
C CYS A 63 -3.01 -0.63 18.58
N ARG A 64 -3.05 -1.51 17.57
CA ARG A 64 -1.83 -2.01 16.90
C ARG A 64 -1.16 -0.98 16.00
N TYR A 65 -1.90 0.07 15.64
CA TYR A 65 -1.38 1.14 14.83
C TYR A 65 -0.84 2.30 15.66
N VAL A 66 -0.91 2.25 16.99
CA VAL A 66 -0.25 3.23 17.87
C VAL A 66 1.23 3.36 17.49
N GLY A 67 1.67 4.59 17.28
CA GLY A 67 3.00 4.95 16.81
C GLY A 67 3.14 5.10 15.29
N TRP A 68 2.15 4.69 14.50
CA TRP A 68 2.17 4.94 13.04
C TRP A 68 1.93 6.42 12.77
N SER A 69 2.66 7.00 11.82
CA SER A 69 2.47 8.40 11.41
C SER A 69 1.05 8.64 10.89
N TYR A 70 0.47 9.79 11.19
CA TYR A 70 -0.76 10.24 10.54
C TYR A 70 -0.54 10.48 9.04
N ALA A 71 -1.56 10.25 8.22
CA ALA A 71 -1.58 10.67 6.83
C ALA A 71 -2.95 11.25 6.48
N TRP A 72 -3.02 12.53 6.10
CA TRP A 72 -4.26 13.20 5.72
C TRP A 72 -4.92 12.46 4.55
N GLY A 73 -6.20 12.11 4.70
CA GLY A 73 -6.94 11.32 3.70
C GLY A 73 -6.55 9.83 3.63
N GLY A 74 -5.65 9.37 4.50
CA GLY A 74 -5.25 7.97 4.61
C GLY A 74 -6.35 7.10 5.21
N GLY A 75 -6.46 5.84 4.80
CA GLY A 75 -7.53 4.93 5.24
C GLY A 75 -8.73 4.86 4.30
N HIS A 76 -8.70 5.64 3.21
CA HIS A 76 -9.93 5.95 2.49
C HIS A 76 -10.12 5.27 1.15
N ALA A 77 -9.16 4.62 0.49
CA ALA A 77 -9.36 4.04 -0.85
C ALA A 77 -10.76 3.43 -1.11
N GLN A 78 -11.37 3.79 -2.25
CA GLN A 78 -12.78 3.47 -2.51
C GLN A 78 -12.94 1.97 -2.67
N GLY A 79 -13.72 1.34 -1.79
CA GLY A 79 -13.88 -0.11 -1.80
C GLY A 79 -12.67 -0.90 -1.28
N LEU A 80 -11.67 -0.25 -0.67
CA LEU A 80 -10.58 -0.92 0.05
C LEU A 80 -10.27 -0.15 1.35
N PRO A 81 -10.94 -0.45 2.47
CA PRO A 81 -10.52 0.08 3.77
C PRO A 81 -9.11 -0.43 4.11
N GLY A 82 -8.28 0.38 4.76
CA GLY A 82 -6.91 0.01 5.13
C GLY A 82 -5.92 1.16 4.94
N PRO A 83 -4.69 1.06 5.50
CA PRO A 83 -3.73 2.15 5.44
C PRO A 83 -3.47 2.52 3.98
N SER A 84 -3.71 3.77 3.61
CA SER A 84 -3.64 4.21 2.22
C SER A 84 -2.78 5.43 2.09
N GLN A 85 -2.35 5.71 0.85
CA GLN A 85 -1.57 6.88 0.54
C GLN A 85 -2.29 8.14 1.03
N GLY A 86 -1.56 9.00 1.75
CA GLY A 86 -2.06 10.32 2.14
C GLY A 86 -2.12 11.31 0.98
N MET A 87 -2.68 12.48 1.24
CA MET A 87 -2.76 13.59 0.29
C MET A 87 -2.41 14.91 0.98
N ILE A 88 -2.17 15.95 0.18
CA ILE A 88 -1.90 17.29 0.71
C ILE A 88 -3.21 17.93 1.15
N ASP A 89 -3.27 18.37 2.41
CA ASP A 89 -4.22 19.37 2.87
C ASP A 89 -3.64 20.77 2.58
N PRO A 90 -4.21 21.55 1.65
CA PRO A 90 -3.70 22.88 1.34
C PRO A 90 -3.81 23.86 2.52
N THR A 91 -4.57 23.52 3.57
CA THR A 91 -4.75 24.35 4.77
C THR A 91 -3.78 24.02 5.90
N ASP A 92 -3.08 22.88 5.85
CA ASP A 92 -2.10 22.45 6.84
C ASP A 92 -0.74 22.14 6.19
N PRO A 93 0.27 23.02 6.30
CA PRO A 93 1.60 22.80 5.74
C PRO A 93 2.30 21.53 6.24
N ARG A 94 1.90 20.99 7.39
CA ARG A 94 2.45 19.72 7.91
C ARG A 94 2.09 18.54 7.01
N SER A 95 1.02 18.64 6.22
CA SER A 95 0.55 17.58 5.30
C SER A 95 1.42 17.41 4.05
N TYR A 96 2.41 18.26 3.79
CA TYR A 96 3.28 18.13 2.61
C TYR A 96 4.08 16.82 2.60
N GLY A 97 4.26 16.18 3.76
CA GLY A 97 4.85 14.84 3.87
C GLY A 97 3.89 13.69 3.63
N ASP A 98 2.58 13.91 3.76
CA ASP A 98 1.56 12.87 3.81
C ASP A 98 1.44 12.03 2.53
N PRO A 99 1.66 12.57 1.31
CA PRO A 99 1.68 11.75 0.09
C PRO A 99 2.74 10.63 0.06
N LYS A 100 3.71 10.66 0.98
CA LYS A 100 4.76 9.64 1.13
C LYS A 100 4.42 8.59 2.20
N LEU A 101 3.28 8.75 2.87
CA LEU A 101 2.85 7.89 3.97
C LEU A 101 1.66 7.02 3.54
N TRP A 102 1.71 5.74 3.89
CA TRP A 102 0.59 4.81 3.76
C TRP A 102 0.06 4.51 5.15
N SER A 103 -0.87 5.34 5.59
CA SER A 103 -1.36 5.31 6.96
C SER A 103 -2.80 5.76 7.02
N PHE A 104 -3.22 6.30 8.16
CA PHE A 104 -4.59 6.69 8.45
C PHE A 104 -4.69 8.18 8.78
N ASP A 105 -5.81 8.77 8.38
CA ASP A 105 -6.35 9.92 9.09
C ASP A 105 -7.28 9.47 10.24
N CYS A 106 -7.97 10.43 10.86
CA CYS A 106 -8.78 10.17 12.04
C CYS A 106 -9.92 9.16 11.79
N ILE A 107 -10.67 9.32 10.70
CA ILE A 107 -11.80 8.45 10.38
C ILE A 107 -11.37 7.20 9.60
N GLY A 108 -10.28 7.27 8.83
CA GLY A 108 -9.65 6.14 8.19
C GLY A 108 -9.20 5.06 9.19
N LEU A 109 -8.65 5.46 10.34
CA LEU A 109 -8.28 4.52 11.41
C LEU A 109 -9.52 3.81 11.99
N VAL A 110 -10.57 4.58 12.29
CA VAL A 110 -11.84 4.05 12.83
C VAL A 110 -12.51 3.11 11.83
N ARG A 111 -12.54 3.49 10.55
CA ARG A 111 -13.08 2.66 9.47
C ARG A 111 -12.34 1.33 9.37
N TRP A 112 -11.01 1.36 9.40
CA TRP A 112 -10.21 0.13 9.35
C TRP A 112 -10.43 -0.77 10.57
N ALA A 113 -10.48 -0.19 11.77
CA ALA A 113 -10.74 -0.91 13.01
C ALA A 113 -12.08 -1.67 12.95
N TRP A 114 -13.16 -0.97 12.58
CA TRP A 114 -14.48 -1.57 12.45
C TRP A 114 -14.60 -2.53 11.27
N TYR A 115 -13.90 -2.28 10.16
CA TYR A 115 -13.81 -3.23 9.05
C TYR A 115 -13.18 -4.55 9.50
N LYS A 116 -12.07 -4.51 10.21
CA LYS A 116 -11.38 -5.71 10.68
C LYS A 116 -12.23 -6.50 11.69
N ALA A 117 -12.94 -5.80 12.57
CA ALA A 117 -13.82 -6.42 13.55
C ALA A 117 -15.07 -7.07 12.93
N THR A 118 -15.63 -6.50 11.86
CA THR A 118 -16.93 -6.94 11.30
C THR A 118 -16.83 -7.66 9.96
N ARG A 119 -15.68 -7.53 9.29
CA ARG A 119 -15.45 -7.90 7.88
C ARG A 119 -16.34 -7.19 6.88
N GLN A 120 -16.98 -6.11 7.30
CA GLN A 120 -17.83 -5.26 6.48
C GLN A 120 -17.36 -3.81 6.62
N ASP A 121 -17.32 -3.09 5.51
CA ASP A 121 -16.93 -1.67 5.53
C ASP A 121 -18.12 -0.81 5.98
N ILE A 122 -18.49 -0.92 7.27
CA ILE A 122 -19.70 -0.27 7.79
C ILE A 122 -19.51 1.25 7.92
N VAL A 123 -18.31 1.72 8.24
CA VAL A 123 -17.96 3.16 8.34
C VAL A 123 -17.40 3.63 6.99
N SER A 124 -18.14 3.37 5.91
CA SER A 124 -17.69 3.55 4.52
C SER A 124 -17.54 5.00 4.08
N GLU A 125 -18.19 5.92 4.79
CA GLU A 125 -18.09 7.36 4.56
C GLU A 125 -16.66 7.88 4.80
N ARG A 126 -16.22 8.81 3.94
CA ARG A 126 -14.81 9.17 3.82
C ARG A 126 -14.41 10.45 4.55
N THR A 127 -15.37 11.13 5.18
CA THR A 127 -15.09 12.33 5.96
C THR A 127 -15.77 12.25 7.32
N THR A 128 -15.14 12.85 8.32
CA THR A 128 -15.69 12.94 9.68
C THR A 128 -17.06 13.62 9.68
N GLN A 129 -17.24 14.65 8.85
CA GLN A 129 -18.52 15.33 8.69
C GLN A 129 -19.60 14.41 8.10
N SER A 130 -19.28 13.69 7.01
CA SER A 130 -20.23 12.77 6.37
C SER A 130 -20.62 11.62 7.30
N THR A 131 -19.66 11.02 8.01
CA THR A 131 -19.96 9.94 8.96
C THR A 131 -20.89 10.41 10.08
N TRP A 132 -20.78 11.66 10.54
CA TRP A 132 -21.69 12.21 11.54
C TRP A 132 -23.09 12.52 10.99
N GLN A 133 -23.17 13.08 9.79
CA GLN A 133 -24.45 13.48 9.19
C GLN A 133 -25.24 12.26 8.68
N ASN A 134 -24.55 11.37 7.98
CA ASN A 134 -25.12 10.23 7.26
C ASN A 134 -24.24 8.98 7.48
N PRO A 135 -24.20 8.41 8.70
CA PRO A 135 -23.31 7.29 9.02
C PRO A 135 -23.50 6.06 8.13
N GLY A 136 -24.72 5.80 7.63
CA GLY A 136 -24.99 4.71 6.69
C GLY A 136 -25.05 3.30 7.32
N TYR A 137 -24.88 3.17 8.64
CA TYR A 137 -25.00 1.92 9.38
C TYR A 137 -25.93 2.06 10.60
N ALA A 138 -26.48 0.93 11.07
CA ALA A 138 -27.30 0.89 12.28
C ALA A 138 -26.45 1.21 13.53
N HIS A 139 -26.89 2.16 14.35
CA HIS A 139 -26.13 2.61 15.52
C HIS A 139 -27.04 3.24 16.59
N THR A 140 -26.53 3.28 17.82
CA THR A 140 -27.07 4.15 18.87
C THR A 140 -26.31 5.47 18.85
N LYS A 141 -27.03 6.59 18.85
CA LYS A 141 -26.46 7.93 18.98
C LYS A 141 -26.54 8.41 20.43
N PHE A 142 -25.42 8.87 20.95
CA PHE A 142 -25.33 9.57 22.23
C PHE A 142 -25.09 11.06 21.99
N THR A 143 -25.81 11.90 22.73
CA THR A 143 -25.67 13.35 22.62
C THR A 143 -24.54 13.88 23.50
N LYS A 144 -24.13 15.12 23.25
CA LYS A 144 -23.13 15.81 24.07
C LYS A 144 -23.52 15.86 25.55
N GLU A 145 -24.80 16.11 25.83
CA GLU A 145 -25.35 16.31 27.19
C GLU A 145 -25.28 15.02 28.03
N GLN A 146 -25.33 13.86 27.37
CA GLN A 146 -25.19 12.57 28.06
C GLN A 146 -23.75 12.30 28.53
N GLY A 147 -22.77 13.02 27.99
CA GLY A 147 -21.37 12.93 28.40
C GLY A 147 -20.79 11.52 28.28
N GLU A 148 -19.89 11.18 29.20
CA GLU A 148 -19.17 9.90 29.21
C GLU A 148 -20.00 8.72 29.74
N ALA A 149 -20.99 8.99 30.60
CA ALA A 149 -21.71 7.97 31.36
C ALA A 149 -22.20 6.78 30.51
N PRO A 150 -22.87 6.98 29.35
CA PRO A 150 -23.38 5.86 28.56
C PRO A 150 -22.32 5.18 27.68
N LEU A 151 -21.13 5.75 27.57
CA LEU A 151 -20.12 5.35 26.58
C LEU A 151 -19.39 4.07 27.00
N LEU A 152 -19.02 3.26 26.00
CA LEU A 152 -18.33 1.98 26.15
C LEU A 152 -17.21 1.87 25.10
N PRO A 153 -16.17 1.07 25.36
CA PRO A 153 -15.10 0.88 24.39
C PRO A 153 -15.63 0.47 23.02
N GLY A 154 -15.04 1.05 21.97
CA GLY A 154 -15.47 0.92 20.58
C GLY A 154 -16.49 1.96 20.13
N ASP A 155 -17.09 2.74 21.02
CA ASP A 155 -17.89 3.90 20.61
C ASP A 155 -17.03 4.89 19.79
N ILE A 156 -17.63 5.46 18.76
CA ILE A 156 -16.98 6.42 17.87
C ILE A 156 -17.32 7.82 18.38
N LEU A 157 -16.35 8.54 18.95
CA LEU A 157 -16.54 9.88 19.53
C LEU A 157 -16.24 10.95 18.48
N TYR A 158 -17.10 11.96 18.42
CA TYR A 158 -16.99 13.09 17.50
C TYR A 158 -16.69 14.39 18.25
N PHE A 159 -15.80 15.20 17.68
CA PHE A 159 -15.26 16.40 18.31
C PHE A 159 -15.23 17.61 17.36
N GLY A 160 -15.25 18.81 17.95
CA GLY A 160 -15.00 20.07 17.28
C GLY A 160 -16.25 20.78 16.76
N THR A 161 -16.16 22.10 16.64
CA THR A 161 -17.20 22.93 16.01
C THR A 161 -17.29 22.58 14.53
N GLY A 162 -18.44 22.04 14.10
CA GLY A 162 -18.59 21.52 12.74
C GLY A 162 -17.91 20.16 12.51
N ILE A 163 -17.75 19.34 13.57
CA ILE A 163 -17.31 17.93 13.52
C ILE A 163 -16.04 17.73 12.69
N THR A 164 -14.93 18.18 13.24
CA THR A 164 -13.63 18.20 12.56
C THR A 164 -12.78 16.97 12.86
N HIS A 165 -13.11 16.20 13.89
CA HIS A 165 -12.29 15.08 14.34
C HIS A 165 -13.11 13.95 14.94
N VAL A 166 -12.59 12.73 14.84
CA VAL A 166 -13.18 11.52 15.40
C VAL A 166 -12.10 10.67 16.08
N ALA A 167 -12.50 9.90 17.09
CA ALA A 167 -11.63 8.92 17.73
C ALA A 167 -12.42 7.70 18.22
N LEU A 168 -11.73 6.58 18.44
CA LEU A 168 -12.35 5.36 18.97
C LEU A 168 -12.20 5.33 20.50
N TYR A 169 -13.31 5.17 21.22
CA TYR A 169 -13.32 5.16 22.68
C TYR A 169 -12.65 3.92 23.24
N LEU A 170 -11.82 4.12 24.25
CA LEU A 170 -11.18 3.05 25.00
C LEU A 170 -11.88 2.78 26.32
N GLY A 171 -12.68 3.70 26.86
CA GLY A 171 -13.12 3.68 28.26
C GLY A 171 -12.30 4.64 29.12
N ASP A 172 -12.75 4.88 30.35
CA ASP A 172 -12.08 5.70 31.37
C ASP A 172 -11.55 7.05 30.88
N GLY A 173 -12.37 7.79 30.13
CA GLY A 173 -11.99 9.08 29.61
C GLY A 173 -11.02 9.06 28.42
N LYS A 174 -10.63 7.89 27.88
CA LYS A 174 -9.55 7.77 26.89
C LYS A 174 -10.02 7.34 25.51
N VAL A 175 -9.24 7.73 24.50
CA VAL A 175 -9.45 7.38 23.09
C VAL A 175 -8.14 6.94 22.45
N VAL A 176 -8.24 6.13 21.40
CA VAL A 176 -7.17 5.97 20.39
C VAL A 176 -7.53 6.81 19.18
N GLU A 177 -6.58 7.63 18.72
CA GLU A 177 -6.79 8.60 17.63
C GLU A 177 -5.59 8.71 16.70
N ALA A 178 -5.86 9.05 15.45
CA ALA A 178 -4.88 9.61 14.50
C ALA A 178 -5.13 11.13 14.41
N PRO A 179 -4.36 11.98 15.11
CA PRO A 179 -4.80 13.34 15.44
C PRO A 179 -4.69 14.37 14.31
N ASN A 180 -3.54 14.47 13.63
CA ASN A 180 -3.27 15.43 12.54
C ASN A 180 -1.91 15.15 11.88
N SER A 181 -1.62 15.82 10.75
CA SER A 181 -0.34 15.69 10.03
C SER A 181 0.85 16.11 10.88
N GLY A 182 1.92 15.30 10.83
CA GLY A 182 3.12 15.45 11.65
C GLY A 182 3.08 14.73 13.00
N ASP A 183 1.91 14.24 13.42
CA ASP A 183 1.74 13.42 14.63
C ASP A 183 1.67 11.92 14.29
N VAL A 184 1.51 11.09 15.33
CA VAL A 184 1.32 9.64 15.24
C VAL A 184 -0.01 9.21 15.87
N VAL A 185 -0.51 8.04 15.47
CA VAL A 185 -1.60 7.35 16.15
C VAL A 185 -1.22 7.14 17.62
N ARG A 186 -2.10 7.49 18.54
CA ARG A 186 -1.80 7.47 19.98
C ARG A 186 -3.03 7.26 20.84
N VAL A 187 -2.79 6.86 22.09
CA VAL A 187 -3.77 6.98 23.17
C VAL A 187 -3.74 8.41 23.71
N ALA A 188 -4.91 9.00 23.93
CA ALA A 188 -5.04 10.32 24.53
C ALA A 188 -6.27 10.40 25.42
N ASP A 189 -6.30 11.37 26.33
CA ASP A 189 -7.54 11.74 27.01
C ASP A 189 -8.51 12.37 26.00
N ALA A 190 -9.79 11.99 26.10
CA ALA A 190 -10.83 12.53 25.25
C ALA A 190 -10.99 14.04 25.50
N ARG A 191 -11.10 14.80 24.42
CA ARG A 191 -11.29 16.26 24.46
C ARG A 191 -12.75 16.60 24.78
N TRP A 192 -13.14 16.39 26.04
CA TRP A 192 -14.53 16.55 26.50
C TRP A 192 -15.09 17.95 26.32
N ASP A 193 -14.26 18.98 26.36
CA ASP A 193 -14.62 20.37 26.07
C ASP A 193 -15.08 20.55 24.60
N ARG A 194 -14.55 19.74 23.68
CA ARG A 194 -14.88 19.74 22.25
C ARG A 194 -15.85 18.64 21.82
N TYR A 195 -16.21 17.73 22.72
CA TYR A 195 -17.11 16.60 22.45
C TYR A 195 -18.47 17.07 21.94
N GLN A 196 -18.98 16.40 20.90
CA GLN A 196 -20.27 16.70 20.28
C GLN A 196 -21.27 15.53 20.36
N GLY A 197 -20.79 14.32 20.64
CA GLY A 197 -21.61 13.11 20.69
C GLY A 197 -20.83 11.89 20.22
N ALA A 198 -21.44 10.72 20.32
CA ALA A 198 -20.82 9.46 19.95
C ALA A 198 -21.80 8.51 19.26
N PHE A 199 -21.29 7.64 18.40
CA PHE A 199 -22.04 6.56 17.79
C PHE A 199 -21.55 5.20 18.29
N ARG A 200 -22.47 4.33 18.68
CA ARG A 200 -22.21 2.91 18.94
C ARG A 200 -22.75 2.07 17.78
N PRO A 201 -21.89 1.52 16.90
CA PRO A 201 -22.33 0.63 15.84
C PRO A 201 -23.07 -0.60 16.37
N HIS A 202 -24.21 -0.95 15.76
CA HIS A 202 -24.95 -2.17 16.04
C HIS A 202 -24.41 -3.29 15.16
N THR A 203 -23.54 -4.13 15.71
CA THR A 203 -22.95 -5.25 14.97
C THR A 203 -23.15 -6.53 15.76
N ALA A 204 -23.62 -7.57 15.08
CA ALA A 204 -23.80 -8.89 15.64
C ALA A 204 -22.89 -9.87 14.89
N GLY A 205 -21.91 -10.43 15.58
CA GLY A 205 -21.01 -11.43 15.01
C GLY A 205 -19.69 -11.51 15.78
N VAL A 206 -19.32 -12.72 16.18
CA VAL A 206 -17.94 -13.03 16.57
C VAL A 206 -17.27 -13.55 15.32
N PHE A 207 -16.41 -12.73 14.71
CA PHE A 207 -15.60 -13.14 13.59
C PHE A 207 -14.20 -13.41 14.13
N PRO A 208 -13.64 -14.63 14.06
CA PRO A 208 -12.23 -14.79 14.39
C PRO A 208 -11.43 -13.95 13.39
N VAL A 209 -10.92 -12.79 13.82
CA VAL A 209 -10.28 -11.77 12.98
C VAL A 209 -8.92 -12.27 12.43
N TRP A 210 -8.51 -13.50 12.79
CA TRP A 210 -7.12 -13.77 13.10
C TRP A 210 -6.47 -14.98 12.41
N GLU A 211 -7.10 -15.62 11.43
CA GLU A 211 -6.52 -16.85 10.84
C GLU A 211 -5.08 -16.63 10.30
N TYR A 212 -4.75 -15.41 9.84
CA TYR A 212 -3.42 -15.05 9.34
C TYR A 212 -2.99 -13.66 9.78
N ASP A 213 -3.46 -13.22 10.92
CA ASP A 213 -3.14 -11.88 11.40
C ASP A 213 -1.71 -11.77 11.92
N GLY A 214 -1.09 -10.60 11.70
CA GLY A 214 0.35 -10.38 11.92
C GLY A 214 1.27 -11.10 10.93
N LEU A 215 0.76 -12.03 10.10
CA LEU A 215 1.52 -12.72 9.07
C LEU A 215 1.53 -11.96 7.73
N GLY A 216 2.52 -12.27 6.91
CA GLY A 216 2.67 -11.68 5.58
C GLY A 216 3.47 -10.39 5.56
N GLN A 217 3.88 -10.00 4.36
CA GLN A 217 4.72 -8.83 4.10
C GLN A 217 3.87 -7.65 3.67
N HIS A 218 4.16 -6.46 4.16
CA HIS A 218 3.51 -5.25 3.66
C HIS A 218 3.99 -4.93 2.25
N VAL A 219 3.04 -4.81 1.34
CA VAL A 219 3.22 -4.32 -0.02
C VAL A 219 2.15 -3.30 -0.32
N LYS A 220 2.33 -2.49 -1.35
CA LYS A 220 1.37 -1.45 -1.72
C LYS A 220 0.63 -1.89 -2.98
N THR A 221 -0.64 -1.57 -3.09
CA THR A 221 -1.35 -1.70 -4.37
C THR A 221 -1.03 -0.53 -5.29
N TRP A 222 -1.31 -0.68 -6.58
CA TRP A 222 -1.32 0.45 -7.51
C TRP A 222 -2.43 0.26 -8.56
N GLY A 223 -2.81 1.34 -9.23
CA GLY A 223 -3.92 1.33 -10.18
C GLY A 223 -5.24 0.99 -9.49
N GLN A 224 -6.14 0.33 -10.22
CA GLN A 224 -7.48 -0.02 -9.74
C GLN A 224 -7.65 -1.55 -9.64
N PRO A 225 -7.00 -2.22 -8.67
CA PRO A 225 -7.10 -3.66 -8.53
C PRO A 225 -8.53 -4.13 -8.27
N ASN A 226 -8.86 -5.27 -8.88
CA ASN A 226 -9.96 -6.12 -8.43
C ASN A 226 -9.38 -7.19 -7.50
N LEU A 227 -9.84 -7.22 -6.25
CA LEU A 227 -9.56 -8.32 -5.34
C LEU A 227 -10.64 -9.38 -5.53
N ARG A 228 -10.21 -10.60 -5.82
CA ARG A 228 -11.07 -11.68 -6.29
C ARG A 228 -11.10 -12.85 -5.32
N GLU A 229 -12.16 -13.64 -5.41
CA GLU A 229 -12.30 -14.86 -4.61
C GLU A 229 -11.20 -15.89 -4.87
N ASN A 230 -10.67 -15.93 -6.09
CA ASN A 230 -9.68 -16.91 -6.51
C ASN A 230 -8.66 -16.27 -7.47
N SER A 231 -7.57 -16.99 -7.76
CA SER A 231 -6.44 -16.52 -8.57
C SER A 231 -6.70 -16.61 -10.09
N HIS A 232 -7.89 -16.18 -10.51
CA HIS A 232 -8.31 -16.14 -11.92
C HIS A 232 -9.40 -15.08 -12.13
N THR A 233 -9.44 -14.47 -13.32
CA THR A 233 -10.27 -13.32 -13.67
C THR A 233 -11.76 -13.65 -13.78
N GLY A 234 -12.11 -14.93 -14.01
CA GLY A 234 -13.49 -15.41 -13.97
C GLY A 234 -14.08 -15.56 -12.56
N SER A 235 -13.28 -15.44 -11.50
CA SER A 235 -13.80 -15.55 -10.12
C SER A 235 -14.45 -14.23 -9.65
N PRO A 236 -15.43 -14.30 -8.72
CA PRO A 236 -16.13 -13.12 -8.22
C PRO A 236 -15.18 -12.05 -7.68
N VAL A 237 -15.41 -10.80 -8.06
CA VAL A 237 -14.76 -9.64 -7.44
C VAL A 237 -15.40 -9.41 -6.08
N LYS A 238 -14.60 -9.50 -5.02
CA LYS A 238 -15.03 -9.21 -3.65
C LYS A 238 -14.82 -7.75 -3.28
N TRP A 239 -13.76 -7.13 -3.83
CA TRP A 239 -13.44 -5.73 -3.62
C TRP A 239 -12.88 -5.10 -4.89
N GLN A 240 -13.19 -3.83 -5.10
CA GLN A 240 -12.71 -3.04 -6.23
C GLN A 240 -12.20 -1.70 -5.72
N ASN A 241 -10.99 -1.31 -6.14
CA ASN A 241 -10.48 0.03 -5.87
C ASN A 241 -11.00 1.05 -6.90
N GLY A 242 -12.06 1.77 -6.57
CA GLY A 242 -12.74 2.65 -7.54
C GLY A 242 -11.97 3.93 -7.90
N ASN A 243 -11.09 4.40 -7.02
CA ASN A 243 -10.42 5.70 -7.19
C ASN A 243 -8.90 5.62 -7.31
N GLY A 244 -8.35 4.40 -7.36
CA GLY A 244 -6.94 4.14 -7.63
C GLY A 244 -5.96 4.57 -6.53
N ILE A 245 -6.46 4.99 -5.36
CA ILE A 245 -5.60 5.34 -4.22
C ILE A 245 -4.86 4.08 -3.78
N SER A 246 -3.53 4.17 -3.68
CA SER A 246 -2.68 3.06 -3.25
C SER A 246 -2.97 2.68 -1.80
N VAL A 247 -3.08 1.38 -1.53
CA VAL A 247 -3.37 0.81 -0.20
C VAL A 247 -2.21 -0.10 0.20
N ALA A 248 -1.71 0.03 1.43
CA ALA A 248 -0.81 -0.94 2.03
C ALA A 248 -1.61 -2.19 2.42
N VAL A 249 -1.26 -3.31 1.80
CA VAL A 249 -1.90 -4.61 2.01
C VAL A 249 -0.87 -5.62 2.49
N ARG A 250 -1.31 -6.64 3.22
CA ARG A 250 -0.43 -7.76 3.60
C ARG A 250 -0.45 -8.84 2.53
N ALA A 251 0.70 -9.16 1.97
CA ALA A 251 0.91 -10.30 1.10
C ALA A 251 1.27 -11.51 1.96
N LEU A 252 0.33 -12.45 2.13
CA LEU A 252 0.58 -13.64 2.96
C LEU A 252 1.40 -14.69 2.21
N CYS A 253 0.96 -15.00 0.99
CA CYS A 253 1.55 -16.03 0.15
C CYS A 253 1.21 -15.77 -1.32
N GLN A 254 1.92 -16.43 -2.23
CA GLN A 254 1.72 -16.32 -3.67
C GLN A 254 1.56 -17.69 -4.34
N ARG A 255 0.91 -17.72 -5.50
CA ARG A 255 0.86 -18.90 -6.37
C ARG A 255 0.73 -18.52 -7.84
N VAL A 256 1.03 -19.47 -8.70
CA VAL A 256 0.64 -19.42 -10.12
C VAL A 256 -0.87 -19.61 -10.23
N GLY A 257 -1.52 -18.68 -10.93
CA GLY A 257 -2.93 -18.69 -11.28
C GLY A 257 -3.11 -18.38 -12.78
N GLU A 258 -4.24 -17.79 -13.14
CA GLU A 258 -4.49 -17.37 -14.52
C GLU A 258 -3.45 -16.32 -14.95
N ARG A 259 -2.94 -16.47 -16.18
CA ARG A 259 -2.12 -15.45 -16.83
C ARG A 259 -3.00 -14.23 -17.15
N VAL A 260 -2.75 -13.11 -16.48
CA VAL A 260 -3.46 -11.85 -16.72
C VAL A 260 -2.61 -10.96 -17.60
N THR A 261 -3.23 -10.32 -18.60
CA THR A 261 -2.63 -9.24 -19.38
C THR A 261 -3.37 -7.94 -19.10
N VAL A 262 -2.66 -6.90 -18.67
CA VAL A 262 -3.18 -5.53 -18.51
C VAL A 262 -2.18 -4.62 -19.16
N ASP A 263 -2.60 -3.78 -20.11
CA ASP A 263 -1.73 -2.76 -20.68
C ASP A 263 -0.38 -3.35 -21.16
N GLY A 264 -0.42 -4.47 -21.87
CA GLY A 264 0.78 -5.17 -22.38
C GLY A 264 1.67 -5.84 -21.31
N MET A 265 1.45 -5.57 -20.03
CA MET A 265 2.08 -6.29 -18.92
C MET A 265 1.40 -7.63 -18.74
N VAL A 266 2.18 -8.65 -18.41
CA VAL A 266 1.65 -9.99 -18.19
C VAL A 266 2.18 -10.56 -16.89
N ASN A 267 1.31 -11.12 -16.06
CA ASN A 267 1.72 -11.86 -14.89
C ASN A 267 0.72 -13.01 -14.62
N ASN A 268 1.23 -14.18 -14.29
CA ASN A 268 0.44 -15.33 -13.85
C ASN A 268 0.54 -15.57 -12.33
N VAL A 269 1.25 -14.73 -11.60
CA VAL A 269 1.38 -14.79 -10.15
C VAL A 269 0.24 -14.01 -9.51
N TRP A 270 -0.37 -14.63 -8.52
CA TRP A 270 -1.41 -14.05 -7.69
C TRP A 270 -1.01 -14.13 -6.24
N THR A 271 -1.26 -13.05 -5.51
CA THR A 271 -0.97 -12.94 -4.08
C THR A 271 -2.27 -12.98 -3.29
N TYR A 272 -2.29 -13.77 -2.22
CA TYR A 272 -3.39 -13.80 -1.28
C TYR A 272 -3.23 -12.69 -0.23
N LEU A 273 -4.28 -11.87 -0.11
CA LEU A 273 -4.38 -10.78 0.87
C LEU A 273 -5.29 -11.23 2.02
N PRO A 274 -4.74 -11.56 3.21
CA PRO A 274 -5.51 -12.17 4.28
C PRO A 274 -6.52 -11.20 4.91
N ASP A 275 -6.24 -9.90 4.87
CA ASP A 275 -7.17 -8.89 5.39
C ASP A 275 -8.47 -8.83 4.62
N TYR A 276 -8.41 -9.05 3.30
CA TYR A 276 -9.55 -9.01 2.40
C TYR A 276 -10.05 -10.40 2.00
N ARG A 277 -9.35 -11.46 2.43
CA ARG A 277 -9.59 -12.87 2.06
C ARG A 277 -9.74 -13.08 0.56
N SER A 278 -8.90 -12.38 -0.19
CA SER A 278 -9.03 -12.24 -1.63
C SER A 278 -7.67 -12.31 -2.29
N TRP A 279 -7.67 -12.69 -3.55
CA TRP A 279 -6.51 -12.74 -4.42
C TRP A 279 -6.42 -11.47 -5.23
N VAL A 280 -5.19 -11.03 -5.47
CA VAL A 280 -4.88 -9.96 -6.42
C VAL A 280 -3.83 -10.47 -7.39
N SER A 281 -3.97 -10.12 -8.67
CA SER A 281 -2.89 -10.33 -9.62
C SER A 281 -1.70 -9.47 -9.20
N ASN A 282 -0.50 -10.03 -9.25
CA ASN A 282 0.71 -9.29 -8.94
C ASN A 282 0.95 -8.09 -9.86
N LEU A 283 0.25 -8.02 -11.01
CA LEU A 283 0.23 -6.80 -11.82
C LEU A 283 -0.20 -5.57 -11.03
N PHE A 284 -1.00 -5.70 -9.97
CA PHE A 284 -1.48 -4.56 -9.18
C PHE A 284 -0.81 -4.42 -7.81
N LEU A 285 0.30 -5.13 -7.59
CA LEU A 285 1.12 -4.98 -6.39
C LEU A 285 2.45 -4.31 -6.74
N GLN A 286 2.85 -3.38 -5.89
CA GLN A 286 4.14 -2.71 -6.01
C GLN A 286 5.25 -3.68 -5.59
N GLY A 287 6.27 -3.80 -6.43
CA GLY A 287 7.38 -4.74 -6.30
C GLY A 287 7.50 -5.64 -7.52
N PRO A 288 8.48 -6.57 -7.51
CA PRO A 288 8.73 -7.49 -8.62
C PRO A 288 7.58 -8.47 -8.86
N ALA A 289 7.62 -9.16 -10.00
CA ALA A 289 6.51 -9.94 -10.51
C ALA A 289 6.13 -11.10 -9.59
N VAL A 290 7.14 -11.69 -8.95
CA VAL A 290 7.06 -12.50 -7.74
C VAL A 290 7.60 -11.64 -6.61
N ILE A 291 6.89 -11.50 -5.49
CA ILE A 291 7.29 -10.59 -4.40
C ILE A 291 8.36 -11.29 -3.55
N PRO A 292 9.59 -10.77 -3.48
CA PRO A 292 10.63 -11.37 -2.65
C PRO A 292 10.22 -11.39 -1.18
N GLY A 293 10.41 -12.54 -0.52
CA GLY A 293 10.05 -12.73 0.88
C GLY A 293 8.62 -13.23 1.12
N VAL A 294 7.76 -13.24 0.10
CA VAL A 294 6.42 -13.82 0.20
C VAL A 294 6.46 -15.27 -0.29
N PRO A 295 6.14 -16.26 0.58
CA PRO A 295 6.30 -17.68 0.24
C PRO A 295 5.21 -18.19 -0.70
N SER A 296 5.42 -19.40 -1.23
CA SER A 296 4.37 -20.13 -1.94
C SER A 296 3.18 -20.44 -1.02
N CYS A 297 1.96 -20.34 -1.56
CA CYS A 297 0.74 -20.68 -0.84
C CYS A 297 0.61 -22.17 -0.50
N GLY A 298 1.46 -23.04 -1.04
CA GLY A 298 1.51 -24.47 -0.70
C GLY A 298 1.81 -24.73 0.78
N GLN A 299 2.41 -23.75 1.48
CA GLN A 299 2.65 -23.81 2.93
C GLN A 299 1.37 -23.60 3.76
N TYR A 300 0.30 -23.09 3.16
CA TYR A 300 -0.96 -22.80 3.82
C TYR A 300 -2.06 -23.70 3.26
N ALA A 301 -2.34 -24.82 3.93
CA ALA A 301 -3.23 -25.87 3.41
C ALA A 301 -4.63 -25.40 2.99
N ALA A 302 -5.19 -24.39 3.68
CA ALA A 302 -6.51 -23.82 3.35
C ALA A 302 -6.50 -22.94 2.08
N ILE A 303 -5.33 -22.43 1.68
CA ILE A 303 -5.16 -21.51 0.55
C ILE A 303 -4.59 -22.29 -0.65
N GLY A 304 -3.47 -22.98 -0.45
CA GLY A 304 -2.82 -23.89 -1.39
C GLY A 304 -2.29 -23.23 -2.67
N GLY A 305 -1.52 -23.99 -3.44
CA GLY A 305 -0.98 -23.61 -4.74
C GLY A 305 0.53 -23.48 -4.79
N THR A 306 1.12 -23.71 -5.96
CA THR A 306 2.59 -23.68 -6.16
C THR A 306 3.03 -22.37 -6.84
N LEU A 307 4.31 -22.02 -6.68
CA LEU A 307 4.99 -20.99 -7.47
C LEU A 307 5.76 -21.56 -8.67
N ASP A 308 5.75 -22.88 -8.85
CA ASP A 308 6.41 -23.52 -10.00
C ASP A 308 5.84 -22.97 -11.32
N GLY A 309 6.71 -22.43 -12.17
CA GLY A 309 6.31 -21.80 -13.44
C GLY A 309 5.90 -20.32 -13.33
N ALA A 310 6.19 -19.65 -12.22
CA ALA A 310 6.03 -18.20 -12.09
C ALA A 310 6.98 -17.42 -13.02
N ASP A 311 8.26 -17.78 -13.06
CA ASP A 311 9.31 -17.02 -13.78
C ASP A 311 9.19 -17.09 -15.31
N SER A 312 8.48 -18.08 -15.85
CA SER A 312 8.40 -18.33 -17.29
C SER A 312 7.39 -17.43 -18.02
N ASN A 313 6.71 -16.51 -17.33
CA ASN A 313 5.56 -15.81 -17.91
C ASN A 313 5.30 -14.37 -17.46
N THR A 314 6.21 -13.77 -16.71
CA THR A 314 6.03 -12.41 -16.18
C THR A 314 6.76 -11.39 -17.04
N SER A 315 6.02 -10.49 -17.70
CA SER A 315 6.56 -9.28 -18.33
C SER A 315 6.13 -8.04 -17.54
N CYS A 316 7.02 -7.05 -17.44
CA CYS A 316 6.81 -5.75 -16.78
C CYS A 316 5.87 -5.75 -15.60
N GLY A 317 6.18 -6.58 -14.62
CA GLY A 317 5.59 -6.53 -13.30
C GLY A 317 6.69 -6.13 -12.34
N ASP A 318 7.20 -4.92 -12.41
CA ASP A 318 7.88 -4.36 -11.27
C ASP A 318 7.23 -3.02 -10.95
N GLY A 319 6.33 -3.00 -9.96
CA GLY A 319 6.02 -1.77 -9.26
C GLY A 319 7.21 -1.36 -8.40
N THR A 320 8.35 -1.23 -9.04
CA THR A 320 9.34 -0.30 -8.63
C THR A 320 8.61 1.02 -8.44
N GLU A 321 8.67 1.54 -7.22
CA GLU A 321 8.55 2.99 -7.01
C GLU A 321 9.18 3.68 -8.23
N PRO A 322 8.63 4.77 -8.77
CA PRO A 322 9.21 5.44 -9.94
C PRO A 322 10.72 5.77 -9.82
N ASN A 323 11.29 5.60 -8.62
CA ASN A 323 12.70 5.71 -8.24
C ASN A 323 13.27 4.45 -7.56
N SER A 324 12.87 3.23 -7.91
CA SER A 324 13.53 2.03 -7.36
C SER A 324 15.00 1.93 -7.76
N ALA A 325 15.72 1.01 -7.12
CA ALA A 325 17.00 0.54 -7.63
C ALA A 325 16.86 0.06 -9.09
N GLY A 326 17.69 0.61 -9.98
CA GLY A 326 17.72 0.27 -11.41
C GLY A 326 16.86 1.16 -12.32
N ALA A 327 15.94 1.95 -11.77
CA ALA A 327 15.14 2.90 -12.53
C ALA A 327 15.91 4.20 -12.80
N TRP A 328 15.86 4.70 -14.03
CA TRP A 328 16.52 5.96 -14.43
C TRP A 328 15.72 6.72 -15.48
N THR A 329 16.03 8.01 -15.65
CA THR A 329 15.46 8.83 -16.74
C THR A 329 16.19 8.53 -18.02
N ALA A 330 15.57 7.74 -18.89
CA ALA A 330 16.11 7.41 -20.21
C ALA A 330 16.10 8.63 -21.15
N LYS A 331 15.01 9.42 -21.11
CA LYS A 331 14.86 10.68 -21.84
C LYS A 331 14.00 11.66 -21.04
N SER A 332 14.17 12.95 -21.28
CA SER A 332 13.30 13.99 -20.75
C SER A 332 13.04 15.10 -21.76
N THR A 333 11.97 15.85 -21.53
CA THR A 333 11.60 17.06 -22.25
C THR A 333 10.84 17.99 -21.30
N THR A 334 10.55 19.22 -21.73
CA THR A 334 9.80 20.20 -20.96
C THR A 334 8.57 20.66 -21.74
N VAL A 335 7.44 20.76 -21.05
CA VAL A 335 6.19 21.34 -21.58
C VAL A 335 5.67 22.37 -20.61
N TRP A 336 5.58 23.64 -21.00
CA TRP A 336 5.03 24.71 -20.14
C TRP A 336 5.60 24.73 -18.70
N GLY A 337 6.91 24.54 -18.54
CA GLY A 337 7.58 24.51 -17.23
C GLY A 337 7.46 23.19 -16.46
N ARG A 338 6.75 22.19 -16.98
CA ARG A 338 6.69 20.82 -16.46
C ARG A 338 7.81 19.98 -17.07
N THR A 339 8.39 19.09 -16.28
CA THR A 339 9.34 18.09 -16.79
C THR A 339 8.57 16.82 -17.14
N VAL A 340 8.71 16.34 -18.38
CA VAL A 340 8.19 15.05 -18.83
C VAL A 340 9.38 14.11 -19.02
N GLU A 341 9.39 12.98 -18.32
CA GLU A 341 10.44 11.97 -18.37
C GLU A 341 9.89 10.66 -18.93
N LEU A 342 10.65 10.04 -19.86
CA LEU A 342 10.59 8.61 -20.08
C LEU A 342 11.54 7.96 -19.07
N ARG A 343 10.96 7.22 -18.14
CA ARG A 343 11.65 6.42 -17.14
C ARG A 343 11.83 5.00 -17.69
N TYR A 344 12.92 4.35 -17.32
CA TYR A 344 13.24 2.99 -17.75
C TYR A 344 13.92 2.18 -16.65
N ASN A 345 13.67 0.87 -16.62
CA ASN A 345 14.40 -0.09 -15.77
C ASN A 345 15.06 -1.16 -16.65
N GLY A 346 16.39 -1.19 -16.65
CA GLY A 346 17.17 -2.15 -17.44
C GLY A 346 17.10 -3.61 -16.97
N THR A 347 16.61 -3.86 -15.74
CA THR A 347 16.44 -5.22 -15.22
C THR A 347 15.17 -5.85 -15.74
N THR A 348 14.11 -5.06 -15.89
CA THR A 348 12.78 -5.54 -16.28
C THR A 348 12.40 -5.21 -17.73
N ALA A 349 13.25 -4.41 -18.41
CA ALA A 349 13.03 -3.89 -19.75
C ALA A 349 11.70 -3.11 -19.86
N CYS A 350 11.39 -2.34 -18.82
CA CYS A 350 10.15 -1.59 -18.71
C CYS A 350 10.37 -0.09 -18.84
N ALA A 351 9.47 0.59 -19.54
CA ALA A 351 9.43 2.04 -19.65
C ALA A 351 8.10 2.62 -19.16
N TRP A 352 8.12 3.83 -18.60
CA TRP A 352 6.91 4.59 -18.23
C TRP A 352 7.13 6.09 -18.31
N GLY A 353 6.05 6.84 -18.42
CA GLY A 353 6.04 8.29 -18.40
C GLY A 353 5.97 8.82 -16.98
N ARG A 354 6.66 9.92 -16.72
CA ARG A 354 6.53 10.73 -15.51
C ARG A 354 6.37 12.19 -15.91
N ILE A 355 5.43 12.90 -15.30
CA ILE A 355 5.39 14.36 -15.33
C ILE A 355 5.70 14.92 -13.94
N ILE A 356 6.50 15.98 -13.86
CA ILE A 356 6.94 16.65 -12.62
C ILE A 356 6.68 18.15 -12.73
N GLY A 357 6.27 18.76 -11.62
CA GLY A 357 6.02 20.21 -11.57
C GLY A 357 4.76 20.62 -12.34
N GLY A 358 3.83 19.67 -12.48
CA GLY A 358 2.53 19.87 -13.07
C GLY A 358 1.49 20.41 -12.10
N THR A 359 0.32 20.61 -12.66
CA THR A 359 -0.91 21.01 -11.99
C THR A 359 -2.00 19.99 -12.27
N VAL A 360 -2.99 19.90 -11.38
CA VAL A 360 -4.14 19.01 -11.58
C VAL A 360 -4.77 19.24 -12.95
N GLY A 361 -4.95 18.14 -13.70
CA GLY A 361 -5.47 18.17 -15.07
C GLY A 361 -4.41 18.07 -16.17
N ASP A 362 -3.12 18.23 -15.86
CA ASP A 362 -2.05 17.92 -16.81
C ASP A 362 -2.09 16.43 -17.17
N GLU A 363 -1.74 16.09 -18.42
CA GLU A 363 -1.88 14.74 -18.96
C GLU A 363 -0.50 14.17 -19.32
N ILE A 364 -0.31 12.86 -19.12
CA ILE A 364 0.93 12.14 -19.43
C ILE A 364 0.61 10.74 -20.00
N TRP A 365 1.38 10.31 -21.00
CA TRP A 365 1.32 8.96 -21.58
C TRP A 365 2.69 8.55 -22.16
N VAL A 366 2.81 7.30 -22.62
CA VAL A 366 3.94 6.84 -23.44
C VAL A 366 3.47 6.38 -24.82
N ASP A 367 4.34 6.46 -25.81
CA ASP A 367 4.15 5.87 -27.14
C ASP A 367 5.21 4.77 -27.35
N ARG A 368 4.89 3.79 -28.19
CA ARG A 368 5.79 2.67 -28.54
C ARG A 368 5.85 2.46 -30.05
N SER A 369 7.03 2.23 -30.60
CA SER A 369 7.25 2.11 -32.05
C SER A 369 8.23 1.00 -32.42
N SER A 370 7.89 0.25 -33.47
CA SER A 370 8.74 -0.79 -34.06
C SER A 370 9.61 -0.32 -35.23
N ASP A 371 9.41 0.91 -35.71
CA ASP A 371 10.08 1.45 -36.90
C ASP A 371 10.89 2.73 -36.62
N GLY A 372 11.25 2.93 -35.36
CA GLY A 372 12.03 4.11 -34.93
C GLY A 372 11.21 5.40 -34.86
N GLY A 373 9.88 5.30 -34.81
CA GLY A 373 8.96 6.42 -34.62
C GLY A 373 8.31 6.96 -35.90
N GLN A 374 8.37 6.23 -37.01
CA GLN A 374 7.61 6.57 -38.22
C GLN A 374 6.12 6.28 -38.01
N THR A 375 5.81 5.18 -37.34
CA THR A 375 4.49 4.83 -36.82
C THR A 375 4.60 4.38 -35.37
N TRP A 376 3.53 4.53 -34.59
CA TRP A 376 3.55 4.13 -33.19
C TRP A 376 2.17 3.76 -32.65
N GLU A 377 2.18 2.95 -31.60
CA GLU A 377 1.08 2.70 -30.70
C GLU A 377 1.00 3.88 -29.71
N PRO A 378 -0.03 4.74 -29.80
CA PRO A 378 -0.07 5.99 -29.05
C PRO A 378 -0.74 5.83 -27.68
N MET A 379 -0.42 6.75 -26.77
CA MET A 379 -1.18 7.00 -25.53
C MET A 379 -1.29 5.81 -24.57
N LEU A 380 -0.26 4.99 -24.55
CA LEU A 380 -0.11 3.89 -23.61
C LEU A 380 -0.01 4.43 -22.17
N GLY A 381 -0.81 3.85 -21.28
CA GLY A 381 -0.82 4.23 -19.86
C GLY A 381 -1.24 5.67 -19.59
N TYR A 382 -2.02 6.28 -20.49
CA TYR A 382 -2.55 7.64 -20.34
C TYR A 382 -3.15 7.87 -18.94
N THR A 383 -2.74 8.96 -18.30
CA THR A 383 -3.29 9.40 -17.02
C THR A 383 -3.17 10.92 -16.88
N THR A 384 -3.74 11.44 -15.80
CA THR A 384 -3.66 12.86 -15.45
C THR A 384 -3.11 13.06 -14.05
N VAL A 385 -2.57 14.26 -13.79
CA VAL A 385 -2.30 14.71 -12.43
C VAL A 385 -3.64 14.89 -11.72
N THR A 386 -3.95 14.02 -10.76
CA THR A 386 -5.20 14.06 -9.99
C THR A 386 -5.04 14.72 -8.63
N SER A 387 -3.80 14.79 -8.12
CA SER A 387 -3.42 15.50 -6.89
C SER A 387 -1.90 15.78 -6.88
N GLY A 388 -1.46 16.79 -6.12
CA GLY A 388 -0.04 17.19 -6.10
C GLY A 388 0.41 17.82 -7.42
N GLY A 389 1.65 17.54 -7.84
CA GLY A 389 2.24 18.06 -9.09
C GLY A 389 2.96 17.02 -9.94
N ASP A 390 2.87 15.74 -9.59
CA ASP A 390 3.50 14.65 -10.32
C ASP A 390 2.46 13.61 -10.73
N ALA A 391 2.64 12.99 -11.88
CA ALA A 391 1.87 11.80 -12.30
C ALA A 391 2.76 10.82 -13.07
N TYR A 392 2.34 9.55 -13.07
CA TYR A 392 3.09 8.45 -13.68
C TYR A 392 2.15 7.56 -14.49
N THR A 393 2.58 7.15 -15.67
CA THR A 393 1.84 6.16 -16.46
C THR A 393 2.01 4.77 -15.87
N THR A 394 1.22 3.81 -16.36
CA THR A 394 1.53 2.39 -16.19
C THR A 394 2.88 2.07 -16.86
N GLN A 395 3.56 1.01 -16.40
CA GLN A 395 4.82 0.55 -16.99
C GLN A 395 4.56 -0.39 -18.17
N TRP A 396 5.41 -0.32 -19.18
CA TRP A 396 5.25 -1.07 -20.42
C TRP A 396 6.55 -1.78 -20.77
N ASN A 397 6.44 -3.06 -21.16
CA ASN A 397 7.60 -3.76 -21.72
C ASN A 397 7.95 -3.15 -23.06
N ASP A 398 9.22 -2.83 -23.23
CA ASP A 398 9.73 -2.31 -24.49
C ASP A 398 9.56 -3.34 -25.63
N ASN A 399 9.61 -4.63 -25.32
CA ASN A 399 9.59 -5.75 -26.26
C ASN A 399 10.65 -5.60 -27.36
N GLY A 400 11.80 -4.99 -27.04
CA GLY A 400 12.84 -4.60 -28.00
C GLY A 400 12.43 -3.48 -28.97
N LEU A 401 11.31 -2.80 -28.70
CA LEU A 401 10.80 -1.65 -29.46
C LEU A 401 11.24 -0.35 -28.80
N VAL A 402 11.25 0.75 -29.54
CA VAL A 402 11.59 2.06 -28.97
C VAL A 402 10.37 2.71 -28.33
N MET A 403 10.58 3.48 -27.26
CA MET A 403 9.51 4.16 -26.53
C MET A 403 9.82 5.65 -26.33
N ARG A 404 8.77 6.46 -26.13
CA ARG A 404 8.88 7.88 -25.72
C ARG A 404 7.78 8.25 -24.76
N ALA A 405 8.01 9.25 -23.92
CA ALA A 405 6.96 9.83 -23.06
C ALA A 405 6.46 11.14 -23.66
N CYS A 406 5.17 11.41 -23.51
CA CYS A 406 4.54 12.64 -23.97
C CYS A 406 3.64 13.20 -22.88
N GLY A 407 3.56 14.52 -22.79
CA GLY A 407 2.66 15.19 -21.86
C GLY A 407 2.20 16.55 -22.35
N THR A 408 1.16 17.07 -21.70
CA THR A 408 0.53 18.36 -22.01
C THR A 408 0.06 19.05 -20.73
N ASN A 409 -0.13 20.37 -20.80
CA ASN A 409 -0.72 21.19 -19.74
C ASN A 409 -2.26 21.06 -19.66
N GLY A 410 -2.79 19.87 -19.95
CA GLY A 410 -4.21 19.55 -19.96
C GLY A 410 -4.82 19.42 -21.35
N LYS A 411 -6.10 19.05 -21.36
CA LYS A 411 -6.89 18.75 -22.57
C LYS A 411 -6.88 19.91 -23.56
N GLY A 412 -6.43 19.64 -24.80
CA GLY A 412 -6.32 20.64 -25.86
C GLY A 412 -5.10 21.57 -25.74
N GLY A 413 -4.23 21.29 -24.75
CA GLY A 413 -2.96 21.97 -24.55
C GLY A 413 -1.87 21.56 -25.53
N THR A 414 -0.69 22.16 -25.37
CA THR A 414 0.48 21.85 -26.21
C THR A 414 1.10 20.54 -25.75
N ILE A 415 1.26 19.60 -26.67
CA ILE A 415 1.93 18.32 -26.41
C ILE A 415 3.42 18.48 -26.63
N ALA A 416 4.23 18.02 -25.67
CA ALA A 416 5.66 17.76 -25.89
C ALA A 416 5.98 16.30 -25.61
N CYS A 417 6.84 15.73 -26.45
CA CYS A 417 7.30 14.36 -26.31
C CYS A 417 8.82 14.31 -26.15
N THR A 418 9.32 13.31 -25.44
CA THR A 418 10.73 12.98 -25.42
C THR A 418 11.17 12.45 -26.78
N GLY A 419 12.49 12.35 -27.00
CA GLY A 419 13.02 11.49 -28.05
C GLY A 419 12.66 10.01 -27.79
N TRP A 420 12.76 9.20 -28.85
CA TRP A 420 12.67 7.74 -28.75
C TRP A 420 13.92 7.18 -28.04
N TYR A 421 13.72 6.18 -27.19
CA TYR A 421 14.76 5.41 -26.50
C TYR A 421 14.61 3.93 -26.81
#